data_AF-A0A2N1YJK3-F1
#
_entry.id   AF-A0A2N1YJK3-F1
#
_cell.length_a   1.000
_cell.length_b   1.000
_cell.length_c   1.000
_cell.angle_alpha   90.00
_cell.angle_beta   90.00
_cell.angle_gamma   90.00
#
_symmetry.space_group_name_H-M   'P 1'
#
loop_
_entity.id
_entity.type
_entity.pdbx_description
1 polymer ?
#
loop_
_entity_poly.entity_id
_entity_poly.type
_entity_poly.pdbx_seq_one_letter_code
_entity_poly.pdbx_strand_id
1 'polypeptide(L)'
;MTKQVPNGHVKNTLVWLAYMLLSVWLAVASAWWVSSHINYGFPLWYQVLDIEQHIDQYAPQHPHKRGFEQLPPEQHWRAFAQITAAVHDRGQRLEDIYYRAPGDVPMALLDPLEVTHLQDVRDLLRRFSLITLWLIPLWLLLALVSMHLPPPGWHQRLPVLVGLPVVLGAILVIAGPTAVFYALHEWLFPPENPWFFYWEESLMSTLMRA
;
A
#
# COMPACT_ATOMS: atom_id res chain seq x y z
N MET A 1 0.21 -47.50 19.99
CA MET A 1 0.96 -47.48 18.70
C MET A 1 1.06 -46.05 18.21
N THR A 2 2.11 -45.34 18.60
CA THR A 2 2.45 -44.02 18.07
C THR A 2 2.99 -44.21 16.65
N LYS A 3 2.20 -43.85 15.63
CA LYS A 3 2.69 -43.78 14.24
C LYS A 3 3.83 -42.78 14.22
N GLN A 4 5.07 -43.27 14.15
CA GLN A 4 6.21 -42.42 13.80
C GLN A 4 5.98 -41.92 12.37
N VAL A 5 5.58 -40.66 12.25
CA VAL A 5 5.59 -39.97 10.96
C VAL A 5 7.07 -39.92 10.53
N PRO A 6 7.43 -40.45 9.35
CA PRO A 6 8.82 -40.43 8.91
C PRO A 6 9.31 -38.98 8.88
N ASN A 7 10.47 -38.68 9.45
CA ASN A 7 11.05 -37.32 9.49
C ASN A 7 11.12 -36.64 8.10
N GLY A 8 11.16 -37.43 7.01
CA GLY A 8 11.08 -36.93 5.64
C GLY A 8 9.74 -36.28 5.28
N HIS A 9 8.62 -36.75 5.82
CA HIS A 9 7.31 -36.15 5.54
C HIS A 9 7.18 -34.75 6.15
N VAL A 10 7.64 -34.57 7.40
CA VAL A 10 7.59 -33.27 8.08
C VAL A 10 8.44 -32.24 7.35
N LYS A 11 9.67 -32.61 6.97
CA LYS A 11 10.57 -31.74 6.21
C LYS A 11 9.94 -31.29 4.88
N ASN A 12 9.33 -32.22 4.15
CA ASN A 12 8.70 -31.92 2.87
C ASN A 12 7.51 -30.97 3.03
N THR A 13 6.68 -31.18 4.05
CA THR A 13 5.58 -30.27 4.38
C THR A 13 6.10 -28.87 4.70
N LEU A 14 7.17 -28.73 5.50
CA LEU A 14 7.74 -27.42 5.85
C LEU A 14 8.29 -26.68 4.64
N VAL A 15 9.03 -27.36 3.75
CA VAL A 15 9.53 -26.76 2.50
C VAL A 15 8.37 -26.27 1.63
N TRP A 16 7.33 -27.09 1.49
CA TRP A 16 6.16 -26.74 0.70
C TRP A 16 5.38 -25.56 1.29
N LEU A 17 5.24 -25.51 2.62
CA LEU A 17 4.62 -24.39 3.34
C LEU A 17 5.40 -23.09 3.14
N ALA A 18 6.72 -23.13 3.29
CA ALA A 18 7.58 -21.97 3.06
C ALA A 18 7.47 -21.48 1.61
N TYR A 19 7.53 -22.39 0.64
CA TYR A 19 7.34 -22.07 -0.77
C TYR A 19 5.97 -21.41 -1.04
N MET A 20 4.91 -21.96 -0.46
CA MET A 20 3.55 -21.47 -0.63
C MET A 20 3.37 -20.05 -0.04
N LEU A 21 3.81 -19.83 1.20
CA LEU A 21 3.73 -18.50 1.83
C LEU A 21 4.52 -17.45 1.04
N LEU A 22 5.69 -17.84 0.55
CA LEU A 22 6.52 -16.96 -0.28
C LEU A 22 5.89 -16.68 -1.64
N SER A 23 5.19 -17.66 -2.22
CA SER A 23 4.40 -17.46 -3.46
C SER A 23 3.24 -16.49 -3.24
N VAL A 24 2.54 -16.58 -2.11
CA VAL A 24 1.47 -15.63 -1.73
C VAL A 24 2.05 -14.23 -1.56
N TRP A 25 3.17 -14.09 -0.83
CA TRP A 25 3.87 -12.82 -0.67
C TRP A 25 4.21 -12.19 -2.02
N LEU A 26 4.87 -12.94 -2.91
CA LEU A 26 5.26 -12.45 -4.23
C LEU A 26 4.06 -12.10 -5.11
N ALA A 27 2.96 -12.86 -5.02
CA ALA A 27 1.73 -12.55 -5.73
C ALA A 27 1.12 -11.22 -5.26
N VAL A 28 1.03 -11.01 -3.94
CA VAL A 28 0.53 -9.75 -3.36
C VAL A 28 1.44 -8.57 -3.72
N ALA A 29 2.76 -8.74 -3.57
CA ALA A 29 3.74 -7.71 -3.92
C ALA A 29 3.68 -7.33 -5.41
N SER A 30 3.54 -8.32 -6.29
CA SER A 30 3.40 -8.10 -7.73
C SER A 30 2.07 -7.42 -8.08
N ALA A 31 0.96 -7.85 -7.47
CA ALA A 31 -0.34 -7.22 -7.66
C ALA A 31 -0.33 -5.75 -7.22
N TRP A 32 0.28 -5.46 -6.07
CA TRP A 32 0.50 -4.10 -5.58
C TRP A 32 1.34 -3.27 -6.55
N TRP A 33 2.47 -3.82 -7.01
CA TRP A 33 3.36 -3.15 -7.96
C TRP A 33 2.66 -2.84 -9.29
N VAL A 34 1.90 -3.78 -9.86
CA VAL A 34 1.10 -3.52 -11.07
C VAL A 34 0.04 -2.45 -10.81
N SER A 35 -0.65 -2.54 -9.68
CA SER A 35 -1.69 -1.57 -9.30
C SER A 35 -1.11 -0.16 -9.16
N SER A 36 0.10 -0.01 -8.62
CA SER A 36 0.75 1.30 -8.49
C SER A 36 1.17 1.90 -9.84
N HIS A 37 1.29 1.11 -10.93
CA HIS A 37 1.54 1.62 -12.28
C HIS A 37 0.30 2.26 -12.92
N ILE A 38 -0.88 1.85 -12.49
CA ILE A 38 -2.17 2.41 -12.92
C ILE A 38 -2.76 3.35 -11.85
N ASN A 39 -1.93 3.88 -10.95
CA ASN A 39 -2.32 4.77 -9.85
C ASN A 39 -3.47 4.19 -9.02
N TYR A 40 -3.46 2.88 -8.78
CA TYR A 40 -4.49 2.12 -8.05
C TYR A 40 -5.91 2.27 -8.61
N GLY A 41 -6.05 2.68 -9.88
CA GLY A 41 -7.34 2.97 -10.48
C GLY A 41 -8.01 4.22 -9.90
N PHE A 42 -7.24 5.20 -9.44
CA PHE A 42 -7.75 6.43 -8.80
C PHE A 42 -8.93 7.09 -9.53
N PRO A 43 -8.97 7.23 -10.87
CA PRO A 43 -10.13 7.83 -11.55
C PRO A 43 -11.47 7.12 -11.27
N LEU A 44 -11.44 5.79 -11.07
CA LEU A 44 -12.64 5.02 -10.71
C LEU A 44 -13.09 5.35 -9.28
N TRP A 45 -12.15 5.34 -8.34
CA TRP A 45 -12.46 5.66 -6.94
C TRP A 45 -12.82 7.12 -6.73
N TYR A 46 -12.26 8.01 -7.53
CA TYR A 46 -12.60 9.43 -7.56
C TYR A 46 -14.10 9.66 -7.78
N GLN A 47 -14.70 8.87 -8.68
CA GLN A 47 -16.14 8.89 -8.94
C GLN A 47 -16.93 8.11 -7.88
N VAL A 48 -16.51 6.89 -7.54
CA VAL A 48 -17.23 6.03 -6.58
C VAL A 48 -17.33 6.66 -5.18
N LEU A 49 -16.30 7.42 -4.80
CA LEU A 49 -16.22 8.08 -3.49
C LEU A 49 -16.57 9.56 -3.56
N ASP A 50 -17.16 10.06 -4.66
CA ASP A 50 -17.54 11.46 -4.84
C ASP A 50 -16.45 12.45 -4.37
N ILE A 51 -15.19 12.17 -4.74
CA ILE A 51 -14.02 12.94 -4.26
C ILE A 51 -14.11 14.39 -4.74
N GLU A 52 -14.70 14.63 -5.92
CA GLU A 52 -14.97 15.98 -6.42
C GLU A 52 -15.81 16.81 -5.45
N GLN A 53 -16.95 16.27 -5.00
CA GLN A 53 -17.80 16.97 -4.04
C GLN A 53 -17.09 17.19 -2.69
N HIS A 54 -16.26 16.23 -2.27
CA HIS A 54 -15.46 16.36 -1.06
C HIS A 54 -14.40 17.48 -1.20
N ILE A 55 -13.72 17.57 -2.34
CA ILE A 55 -12.79 18.66 -2.65
C ILE A 55 -13.52 20.01 -2.63
N ASP A 56 -14.69 20.12 -3.27
CA ASP A 56 -15.51 21.34 -3.28
C ASP A 56 -15.87 21.83 -1.87
N GLN A 57 -16.11 20.90 -0.96
CA GLN A 57 -16.47 21.21 0.42
C GLN A 57 -15.27 21.63 1.26
N TYR A 58 -14.15 20.90 1.19
CA TYR A 58 -13.06 21.02 2.15
C TYR A 58 -11.84 21.80 1.63
N ALA A 59 -11.53 21.75 0.34
CA ALA A 59 -10.39 22.47 -0.21
C ALA A 59 -10.47 24.01 0.00
N PRO A 60 -11.65 24.68 -0.11
CA PRO A 60 -11.75 26.12 0.15
C PRO A 60 -11.49 26.52 1.61
N GLN A 61 -11.58 25.58 2.54
CA GLN A 61 -11.37 25.83 3.96
C GLN A 61 -9.88 25.96 4.30
N HIS A 62 -9.00 25.52 3.40
CA HIS A 62 -7.57 25.59 3.59
C HIS A 62 -7.10 27.06 3.71
N PRO A 63 -6.35 27.44 4.78
CA PRO A 63 -6.01 28.85 5.03
C PRO A 63 -5.22 29.52 3.90
N HIS A 64 -4.23 28.80 3.34
CA HIS A 64 -3.24 29.35 2.42
C HIS A 64 -3.28 28.80 0.98
N LYS A 65 -3.92 27.66 0.74
CA LYS A 65 -3.94 26.96 -0.56
C LYS A 65 -5.38 27.00 -1.10
N ARG A 66 -5.63 27.83 -2.12
CA ARG A 66 -6.99 28.10 -2.63
C ARG A 66 -7.10 27.74 -4.11
N GLY A 67 -8.33 27.57 -4.58
CA GLY A 67 -8.62 27.34 -6.00
C GLY A 67 -8.29 25.93 -6.46
N PHE A 68 -8.06 25.00 -5.53
CA PHE A 68 -7.89 23.59 -5.86
C PHE A 68 -9.23 22.99 -6.32
N GLU A 69 -10.35 23.40 -5.70
CA GLU A 69 -11.71 23.04 -6.08
C GLU A 69 -12.12 23.50 -7.49
N GLN A 70 -11.44 24.52 -8.02
CA GLN A 70 -11.72 25.06 -9.35
C GLN A 70 -11.04 24.25 -10.46
N LEU A 71 -10.17 23.31 -10.09
CA LEU A 71 -9.47 22.49 -11.05
C LEU A 71 -10.39 21.39 -11.57
N PRO A 72 -10.30 21.06 -12.87
CA PRO A 72 -11.05 19.95 -13.40
C PRO A 72 -10.48 18.61 -12.88
N PRO A 73 -11.30 17.54 -12.83
CA PRO A 73 -10.89 16.24 -12.28
C PRO A 73 -9.56 15.69 -12.80
N GLU A 74 -9.22 15.94 -14.07
CA GLU A 74 -7.96 15.45 -14.66
C GLU A 74 -6.71 16.03 -13.97
N GLN A 75 -6.81 17.25 -13.43
CA GLN A 75 -5.72 17.84 -12.65
C GLN A 75 -5.60 17.20 -11.26
N HIS A 76 -6.72 16.82 -10.64
CA HIS A 76 -6.73 16.04 -9.39
C HIS A 76 -6.11 14.66 -9.60
N TRP A 77 -6.46 13.98 -10.69
CA TRP A 77 -5.86 12.69 -11.03
C TRP A 77 -4.37 12.81 -11.30
N ARG A 78 -3.95 13.88 -11.98
CA ARG A 78 -2.54 14.17 -12.21
C ARG A 78 -1.80 14.40 -10.90
N ALA A 79 -2.36 15.20 -9.99
CA ALA A 79 -1.79 15.43 -8.66
C ALA A 79 -1.60 14.10 -7.90
N PHE A 80 -2.63 13.26 -7.87
CA PHE A 80 -2.54 11.93 -7.23
C PHE A 80 -1.49 11.02 -7.90
N ALA A 81 -1.45 11.01 -9.23
CA ALA A 81 -0.46 10.24 -9.98
C ALA A 81 0.97 10.72 -9.70
N GLN A 82 1.17 12.03 -9.52
CA GLN A 82 2.46 12.61 -9.18
C GLN A 82 2.91 12.24 -7.76
N ILE A 83 1.99 12.26 -6.79
CA ILE A 83 2.26 11.76 -5.43
C ILE A 83 2.64 10.28 -5.49
N THR A 84 1.84 9.46 -6.20
CA THR A 84 2.09 8.02 -6.38
C THR A 84 3.44 7.74 -7.03
N ALA A 85 3.81 8.50 -8.06
CA ALA A 85 5.11 8.38 -8.72
C ALA A 85 6.26 8.73 -7.77
N ALA A 86 6.11 9.77 -6.95
CA ALA A 86 7.12 10.22 -6.01
C ALA A 86 7.36 9.23 -4.86
N VAL A 87 6.30 8.64 -4.27
CA VAL A 87 6.44 7.63 -3.20
C VAL A 87 6.97 6.29 -3.70
N HIS A 88 6.90 6.03 -5.01
CA HIS A 88 7.46 4.83 -5.66
C HIS A 88 8.81 5.08 -6.36
N ASP A 89 9.52 6.17 -6.03
CA ASP A 89 10.85 6.50 -6.57
C ASP A 89 10.93 6.64 -8.10
N ARG A 90 9.84 7.00 -8.78
CA ARG A 90 9.80 7.09 -10.26
C ARG A 90 10.26 8.45 -10.80
N GLY A 91 11.26 9.05 -10.15
CA GLY A 91 11.91 10.29 -10.61
C GLY A 91 11.17 11.59 -10.25
N GLN A 92 10.09 11.52 -9.49
CA GLN A 92 9.36 12.70 -9.02
C GLN A 92 9.70 13.03 -7.56
N ARG A 93 9.88 14.32 -7.27
CA ARG A 93 10.09 14.82 -5.91
C ARG A 93 8.75 15.28 -5.34
N LEU A 94 8.50 14.96 -4.08
CA LEU A 94 7.27 15.35 -3.37
C LEU A 94 7.16 16.87 -3.24
N GLU A 95 8.29 17.54 -3.01
CA GLU A 95 8.40 19.01 -2.88
C GLU A 95 8.03 19.76 -4.18
N ASP A 96 8.16 19.08 -5.33
CA ASP A 96 8.01 19.69 -6.65
C ASP A 96 6.62 19.45 -7.27
N ILE A 97 5.65 19.05 -6.45
CA ILE A 97 4.27 18.83 -6.88
C ILE A 97 3.51 20.15 -6.70
N TYR A 98 3.15 20.77 -7.82
CA TYR A 98 2.45 22.06 -7.85
C TYR A 98 1.13 21.95 -8.59
N TYR A 99 0.16 22.76 -8.17
CA TYR A 99 -1.05 23.03 -8.93
C TYR A 99 -1.17 24.53 -9.24
N ARG A 100 -1.98 24.88 -10.24
CA ARG A 100 -2.24 26.27 -10.61
C ARG A 100 -3.73 26.46 -10.83
N ALA A 101 -4.37 27.21 -9.94
CA ALA A 101 -5.74 27.66 -10.11
C ALA A 101 -5.85 28.69 -11.25
N PRO A 102 -7.03 28.82 -11.90
CA PRO A 102 -7.22 29.79 -12.98
C PRO A 102 -6.90 31.23 -12.55
N GLY A 103 -5.88 31.83 -13.18
CA GLY A 103 -5.46 33.20 -12.89
C GLY A 103 -4.43 33.36 -11.76
N ASP A 104 -4.07 32.27 -11.07
CA ASP A 104 -3.13 32.30 -9.95
C ASP A 104 -1.72 31.82 -10.32
N VAL A 105 -0.77 32.09 -9.42
CA VAL A 105 0.59 31.54 -9.48
C VAL A 105 0.60 30.06 -9.05
N PRO A 106 1.55 29.24 -9.54
CA PRO A 106 1.70 27.86 -9.05
C PRO A 106 1.90 27.81 -7.53
N MET A 107 1.14 26.96 -6.86
CA MET A 107 1.23 26.69 -5.42
C MET A 107 1.66 25.25 -5.17
N ALA A 108 2.49 25.04 -4.15
CA ALA A 108 2.87 23.69 -3.73
C ALA A 108 1.62 22.95 -3.25
N LEU A 109 1.43 21.73 -3.73
CA LEU A 109 0.31 20.89 -3.31
C LEU A 109 0.51 20.42 -1.87
N LEU A 110 1.72 19.97 -1.56
CA LEU A 110 2.06 19.36 -0.29
C LEU A 110 2.70 20.36 0.66
N ASP A 111 2.31 20.33 1.94
CA ASP A 111 3.01 21.04 3.01
C ASP A 111 4.27 20.31 3.45
N PRO A 112 5.26 21.01 4.05
CA PRO A 112 6.53 20.39 4.46
C PRO A 112 6.35 19.16 5.36
N LEU A 113 5.35 19.15 6.25
CA LEU A 113 5.07 18.01 7.12
C LEU A 113 4.50 16.81 6.34
N GLU A 114 3.64 17.06 5.35
CA GLU A 114 3.12 16.02 4.46
C GLU A 114 4.22 15.43 3.58
N VAL A 115 5.13 16.28 3.10
CA VAL A 115 6.33 15.85 2.38
C VAL A 115 7.14 14.88 3.25
N THR A 116 7.44 15.24 4.50
CA THR A 116 8.16 14.35 5.43
C THR A 116 7.43 13.03 5.63
N HIS A 117 6.11 13.05 5.86
CA HIS A 117 5.32 11.83 6.01
C HIS A 117 5.39 10.93 4.76
N LEU A 118 5.19 11.50 3.57
CA LEU A 118 5.25 10.74 2.32
C LEU A 118 6.68 10.27 1.98
N GLN A 119 7.72 10.95 2.48
CA GLN A 119 9.09 10.46 2.42
C GLN A 119 9.28 9.22 3.29
N ASP A 120 8.69 9.17 4.49
CA ASP A 120 8.74 7.96 5.32
C ASP A 120 8.02 6.77 4.64
N VAL A 121 6.87 7.04 4.01
CA VAL A 121 6.14 6.04 3.20
C VAL A 121 7.01 5.53 2.05
N ARG A 122 7.67 6.43 1.32
CA ARG A 122 8.61 6.08 0.25
C ARG A 122 9.73 5.18 0.75
N ASP A 123 10.35 5.52 1.87
CA ASP A 123 11.45 4.76 2.43
C ASP A 123 11.00 3.36 2.91
N LEU A 124 9.79 3.26 3.47
CA LEU A 124 9.16 1.99 3.82
C LEU A 124 8.93 1.12 2.56
N LEU A 125 8.34 1.68 1.51
CA LEU A 125 8.09 0.98 0.25
C LEU A 125 9.38 0.55 -0.44
N ARG A 126 10.44 1.37 -0.37
CA ARG A 126 11.78 1.02 -0.88
C ARG A 126 12.35 -0.19 -0.14
N ARG A 127 12.31 -0.20 1.19
CA ARG A 127 12.74 -1.35 2.01
C ARG A 127 11.94 -2.60 1.68
N PHE A 128 10.62 -2.50 1.57
CA PHE A 128 9.74 -3.60 1.20
C PHE A 128 10.09 -4.18 -0.18
N SER A 129 10.35 -3.32 -1.16
CA SER A 129 10.72 -3.71 -2.52
C SER A 129 12.08 -4.42 -2.55
N LEU A 130 13.07 -3.93 -1.78
CA LEU A 130 14.38 -4.58 -1.64
C LEU A 130 14.26 -5.95 -0.99
N ILE A 131 13.50 -6.08 0.11
CA ILE A 131 13.24 -7.39 0.75
C ILE A 131 12.60 -8.35 -0.24
N THR A 132 11.58 -7.89 -0.97
CA THR A 132 10.89 -8.71 -1.98
C THR A 132 11.85 -9.19 -3.07
N LEU A 133 12.74 -8.33 -3.55
CA LEU A 133 13.77 -8.70 -4.53
C LEU A 133 14.69 -9.81 -4.00
N TRP A 134 15.15 -9.70 -2.75
CA TRP A 134 15.98 -10.72 -2.10
C TRP A 134 15.25 -12.04 -1.83
N LEU A 135 13.93 -12.01 -1.73
CA LEU A 135 13.10 -13.20 -1.55
C LEU A 135 12.90 -14.01 -2.85
N ILE A 136 13.07 -13.40 -4.03
CA ILE A 136 12.94 -14.09 -5.33
C ILE A 136 13.92 -15.28 -5.48
N PRO A 137 15.25 -15.15 -5.25
CA PRO A 137 16.15 -16.29 -5.38
C PRO A 137 15.84 -17.41 -4.37
N LEU A 138 15.42 -17.06 -3.15
CA LEU A 138 14.96 -18.05 -2.17
C LEU A 138 13.70 -18.78 -2.67
N TRP A 139 12.75 -18.05 -3.25
CA TRP A 139 11.56 -18.62 -3.86
C TRP A 139 11.90 -19.57 -5.01
N LEU A 140 12.82 -19.21 -5.90
CA LEU A 140 13.28 -20.06 -6.99
C LEU A 140 13.93 -21.34 -6.47
N LEU A 141 14.79 -21.25 -5.45
CA LEU A 141 15.41 -22.42 -4.83
C LEU A 141 14.35 -23.35 -4.19
N LEU A 142 13.40 -22.79 -3.45
CA LEU A 142 12.31 -23.57 -2.86
C LEU A 142 11.38 -24.17 -3.91
N ALA A 143 11.15 -23.50 -5.04
CA ALA A 143 10.40 -24.03 -6.16
C ALA A 143 11.08 -25.27 -6.74
N LEU A 144 12.38 -25.19 -7.05
CA LEU A 144 13.18 -26.30 -7.57
C LEU A 144 13.17 -27.50 -6.64
N VAL A 145 13.40 -27.28 -5.34
CA VAL A 145 13.33 -28.35 -4.33
C VAL A 145 11.93 -28.95 -4.26
N SER A 146 10.89 -28.12 -4.27
CA SER A 146 9.49 -28.58 -4.18
C SER A 146 9.05 -29.40 -5.39
N MET A 147 9.64 -29.19 -6.57
CA MET A 147 9.38 -30.03 -7.76
C MET A 147 9.87 -31.47 -7.59
N HIS A 148 10.84 -31.71 -6.72
CA HIS A 148 11.41 -33.04 -6.45
C HIS A 148 10.82 -33.72 -5.21
N LEU A 149 9.90 -33.06 -4.49
CA LEU A 149 9.28 -33.59 -3.29
C LEU A 149 7.82 -33.99 -3.57
N PRO A 150 7.33 -35.11 -3.01
CA PRO A 150 5.91 -35.45 -3.09
C PRO A 150 5.12 -34.34 -2.38
N PRO A 151 4.16 -33.71 -3.07
CA PRO A 151 3.51 -32.54 -2.51
C PRO A 151 2.50 -32.99 -1.44
N PRO A 152 2.31 -32.21 -0.37
CA PRO A 152 1.43 -32.58 0.75
C PRO A 152 -0.02 -32.77 0.27
N GLY A 153 -0.82 -33.57 0.96
CA GLY A 153 -2.23 -33.76 0.58
C GLY A 153 -3.02 -32.45 0.58
N TRP A 154 -4.09 -32.36 -0.22
CA TRP A 154 -4.90 -31.12 -0.36
C TRP A 154 -5.47 -30.63 0.97
N HIS A 155 -5.80 -31.55 1.88
CA HIS A 155 -6.24 -31.26 3.25
C HIS A 155 -5.23 -30.46 4.08
N GLN A 156 -3.93 -30.52 3.75
CA GLN A 156 -2.89 -29.74 4.42
C GLN A 156 -2.64 -28.40 3.73
N ARG A 157 -2.92 -28.28 2.43
CA ARG A 157 -2.71 -27.06 1.64
C ARG A 157 -3.84 -26.05 1.84
N LEU A 158 -5.08 -26.53 1.86
CA LEU A 158 -6.27 -25.69 1.91
C LEU A 158 -6.34 -24.82 3.18
N PRO A 159 -6.08 -25.35 4.39
CA PRO A 159 -6.13 -24.54 5.61
C PRO A 159 -5.07 -23.44 5.62
N VAL A 160 -3.92 -23.62 4.97
CA VAL A 160 -2.89 -22.57 4.90
C VAL A 160 -3.26 -21.50 3.87
N LEU A 161 -3.76 -21.92 2.71
CA LEU A 161 -4.22 -21.01 1.65
C LEU A 161 -5.39 -20.13 2.09
N VAL A 162 -6.36 -20.72 2.78
CA VAL A 162 -7.57 -20.02 3.20
C VAL A 162 -7.42 -19.43 4.60
N GLY A 163 -6.69 -20.10 5.48
CA GLY A 163 -6.59 -19.71 6.88
C GLY A 163 -5.91 -18.37 7.08
N LEU A 164 -4.84 -18.06 6.35
CA LEU A 164 -4.17 -16.76 6.49
C LEU A 164 -5.10 -15.60 6.09
N PRO A 165 -5.73 -15.58 4.90
CA PRO A 165 -6.73 -14.56 4.56
C PRO A 165 -7.90 -14.49 5.54
N VAL A 166 -8.41 -15.64 6.02
CA VAL A 166 -9.53 -15.68 6.96
C VAL A 166 -9.15 -15.07 8.30
N VAL A 167 -7.95 -15.36 8.83
CA VAL A 167 -7.47 -14.78 10.08
C VAL A 167 -7.27 -13.27 9.93
N LEU A 168 -6.64 -12.82 8.85
CA LEU A 168 -6.46 -11.39 8.57
C LEU A 168 -7.81 -10.67 8.42
N GLY A 169 -8.76 -11.28 7.70
CA GLY A 169 -10.12 -10.76 7.56
C GLY A 169 -10.87 -10.70 8.90
N ALA A 170 -10.73 -11.73 9.75
CA ALA A 170 -11.32 -11.74 11.08
C ALA A 170 -10.76 -10.62 11.97
N ILE A 171 -9.45 -10.36 11.91
CA ILE A 171 -8.83 -9.23 12.62
C ILE A 171 -9.45 -7.91 12.15
N LEU A 172 -9.60 -7.70 10.84
CA LEU A 172 -10.21 -6.48 10.30
C LEU A 172 -11.68 -6.33 10.72
N VAL A 173 -12.45 -7.41 10.80
CA VAL A 173 -13.86 -7.39 11.23
C VAL A 173 -14.00 -7.14 12.73
N ILE A 174 -13.12 -7.72 13.55
CA ILE A 174 -13.20 -7.64 15.02
C ILE A 174 -12.62 -6.31 15.53
N ALA A 175 -11.42 -5.94 15.08
CA ALA A 175 -10.73 -4.73 15.52
C ALA A 175 -11.21 -3.48 14.77
N GLY A 176 -11.72 -3.65 13.55
CA GLY A 176 -12.06 -2.56 12.65
C GLY A 176 -10.86 -2.10 11.81
N PRO A 177 -11.08 -1.66 10.55
CA PRO A 177 -10.00 -1.25 9.65
C PRO A 177 -9.24 -0.02 10.16
N THR A 178 -9.93 0.96 10.77
CA THR A 178 -9.31 2.19 11.29
C THR A 178 -8.34 1.90 12.44
N ALA A 179 -8.71 1.04 13.38
CA ALA A 179 -7.84 0.71 14.52
C ALA A 179 -6.57 -0.02 14.04
N VAL A 180 -6.72 -0.93 13.07
CA VAL A 180 -5.58 -1.63 12.46
C VAL A 180 -4.70 -0.64 11.69
N PHE A 181 -5.29 0.30 10.95
CA PHE A 181 -4.58 1.35 10.23
C PHE A 181 -3.76 2.24 11.19
N TYR A 182 -4.34 2.69 12.31
CA TYR A 182 -3.64 3.51 13.31
C TYR A 182 -2.50 2.73 13.98
N ALA A 183 -2.75 1.49 14.39
CA ALA A 183 -1.72 0.64 15.00
C ALA A 183 -0.53 0.44 14.05
N LEU A 184 -0.78 0.22 12.76
CA LEU A 184 0.29 0.10 11.77
C LEU A 184 1.08 1.40 11.60
N HIS A 185 0.43 2.56 11.65
CA HIS A 185 1.12 3.84 11.55
C HIS A 185 2.03 4.10 12.75
N GLU A 186 1.55 3.82 13.96
CA GLU A 186 2.34 3.93 15.20
C GLU A 186 3.51 2.93 15.22
N TRP A 187 3.39 1.75 14.62
CA TRP A 187 4.44 0.74 14.63
C TRP A 187 5.50 0.93 13.55
N LEU A 188 5.13 1.51 12.39
CA LEU A 188 6.00 1.57 11.22
C LEU A 188 6.65 2.94 11.00
N PHE A 189 6.05 4.01 11.53
CA PHE A 189 6.54 5.37 11.33
C PHE A 189 7.13 5.98 12.61
N PRO A 190 8.10 6.89 12.50
CA PRO A 190 8.68 7.58 13.65
C PRO A 190 7.62 8.45 14.36
N PRO A 191 7.58 8.47 15.70
CA PRO A 191 6.57 9.24 16.45
C PRO A 191 6.75 10.76 16.32
N GLU A 192 7.91 11.23 15.86
CA GLU A 192 8.22 12.64 15.67
C GLU A 192 7.58 13.21 14.41
N ASN A 193 7.24 12.35 13.44
CA ASN A 193 6.67 12.75 12.17
C ASN A 193 5.14 12.61 12.19
N PRO A 194 4.37 13.70 12.03
CA PRO A 194 2.93 13.61 11.96
C PRO A 194 2.52 12.82 10.71
N TRP A 195 1.58 11.91 10.86
CA TRP A 195 1.03 11.10 9.77
C TRP A 195 -0.46 11.35 9.53
N PHE A 196 -1.16 11.96 10.50
CA PHE A 196 -2.56 12.31 10.39
C PHE A 196 -2.71 13.81 10.17
N PHE A 197 -3.44 14.19 9.12
CA PHE A 197 -3.71 15.58 8.76
C PHE A 197 -5.20 15.75 8.46
N TYR A 198 -5.82 16.77 9.05
CA TYR A 198 -7.22 17.10 8.80
C TYR A 198 -7.40 17.69 7.40
N TRP A 199 -8.57 17.49 6.80
CA TRP A 199 -8.91 17.94 5.44
C TRP A 199 -8.71 19.44 5.27
N GLU A 200 -9.10 20.21 6.28
CA GLU A 200 -8.99 21.66 6.33
C GLU A 200 -7.54 22.16 6.33
N GLU A 201 -6.60 21.28 6.68
CA GLU A 201 -5.17 21.57 6.81
C GLU A 201 -4.35 20.87 5.71
N SER A 202 -4.97 20.00 4.91
CA SER A 202 -4.28 19.10 3.98
C SER A 202 -5.05 18.91 2.68
N LEU A 203 -4.51 19.46 1.59
CA LEU A 203 -5.01 19.14 0.24
C LEU A 203 -4.74 17.67 -0.12
N MET A 204 -3.71 17.04 0.44
CA MET A 204 -3.44 15.61 0.25
C MET A 204 -4.56 14.75 0.84
N SER A 205 -4.90 14.96 2.12
CA SER A 205 -6.03 14.28 2.76
C SER A 205 -7.28 14.54 1.94
N THR A 206 -7.60 15.81 1.65
CA THR A 206 -8.78 16.19 0.86
C THR A 206 -8.85 15.44 -0.49
N LEU A 207 -7.73 15.33 -1.20
CA LEU A 207 -7.67 14.60 -2.48
C LEU A 207 -7.88 13.08 -2.32
N MET A 208 -7.45 12.50 -1.20
CA MET A 208 -7.50 11.06 -0.97
C MET A 208 -8.77 10.59 -0.27
N ARG A 209 -9.56 11.50 0.30
CA ARG A 209 -10.65 11.14 1.23
C ARG A 209 -10.13 10.14 2.31
N ALA A 210 -8.90 10.38 2.80
CA ALA A 210 -8.15 9.62 3.83
C ALA A 210 -8.54 9.89 5.30
#